data_AF-A0A414WH91-F1
#
_entry.id   AF-A0A414WH91-F1
#
_cell.length_a   1.000
_cell.length_b   1.000
_cell.length_c   1.000
_cell.angle_alpha   90.00
_cell.angle_beta   90.00
_cell.angle_gamma   90.00
#
_symmetry.space_group_name_H-M   'P 1'
#
loop_
_entity.id
_entity.type
_entity.pdbx_description
1 polymer ?
#
loop_
_entity_poly.entity_id
_entity_poly.type
_entity_poly.pdbx_seq_one_letter_code
_entity_poly.pdbx_strand_id
1 'polypeptide(L)' 'MKVGEYEYRPHGRDFRIYRCDYSDGRITIANPVYNEPFYRDREAARKRVYELNGWKYNPKK' A
#
# COMPACT_ATOMS: atom_id res chain seq x y z
N MET A 1 -1.96 8.80 -6.64
CA MET A 1 -0.87 8.58 -5.68
C MET A 1 -0.02 9.82 -5.60
N LYS A 2 0.09 10.37 -4.40
CA LYS A 2 1.04 11.40 -4.00
C LYS A 2 2.31 10.73 -3.49
N VAL A 3 3.43 11.43 -3.63
CA VAL A 3 4.71 10.99 -3.06
C VAL A 3 4.53 10.79 -1.56
N GLY A 4 4.98 9.64 -1.06
CA GLY A 4 4.84 9.22 0.34
C GLY A 4 3.61 8.36 0.63
N GLU A 5 2.64 8.25 -0.29
CA GLU A 5 1.48 7.37 -0.09
C GLU A 5 1.84 5.90 -0.31
N TYR A 6 1.20 5.05 0.47
CA TYR A 6 1.28 3.60 0.41
C TYR A 6 0.06 3.02 -0.28
N GLU A 7 0.25 1.90 -0.99
CA GLU A 7 -0.80 1.12 -1.63
C GLU A 7 -0.44 -0.35 -1.59
N TYR A 8 -1.45 -1.21 -1.51
CA TYR A 8 -1.27 -2.63 -1.66
C TYR A 8 -1.64 -3.04 -3.07
N ARG A 9 -0.83 -3.92 -3.67
CA ARG A 9 -1.09 -4.51 -4.99
C ARG A 9 -1.10 -6.03 -4.89
N PRO A 10 -1.93 -6.72 -5.69
CA PRO A 10 -1.86 -8.18 -5.78
C PRO A 10 -0.49 -8.60 -6.32
N HIS A 11 0.12 -9.59 -5.67
CA HIS A 11 1.39 -10.19 -6.03
C HIS A 11 1.26 -11.71 -5.92
N GLY A 12 0.85 -12.34 -7.03
CA GLY A 12 0.53 -13.76 -7.04
C GLY A 12 -0.72 -14.07 -6.21
N ARG A 13 -0.58 -14.89 -5.17
CA ARG A 13 -1.66 -15.25 -4.23
C ARG A 13 -1.73 -14.34 -3.01
N ASP A 14 -0.78 -13.43 -2.87
CA ASP A 14 -0.64 -12.52 -1.73
C ASP A 14 -0.74 -11.07 -2.21
N PHE A 15 -0.69 -10.14 -1.27
CA PHE A 15 -0.70 -8.70 -1.49
C PHE A 15 0.60 -8.11 -0.96
N ARG A 16 1.23 -7.24 -1.75
CA ARG A 16 2.45 -6.54 -1.37
C ARG A 16 2.20 -5.05 -1.28
N ILE A 17 2.80 -4.41 -0.27
CA ILE A 17 2.72 -2.96 -0.09
C ILE A 17 3.83 -2.29 -0.88
N TYR A 18 3.45 -1.23 -1.59
CA TYR A 18 4.30 -0.34 -2.34
C TYR A 18 4.17 1.08 -1.78
N ARG A 19 5.28 1.80 -1.74
CA ARG A 19 5.33 3.23 -1.41
C ARG A 19 5.59 4.01 -2.68
N CYS A 20 4.83 5.07 -2.89
CA CYS A 20 5.08 6.02 -3.97
C CYS A 20 6.29 6.88 -3.61
N ASP A 21 7.43 6.66 -4.26
CA ASP A 21 8.64 7.49 -4.07
C ASP A 21 8.65 8.71 -4.99
N TYR A 22 7.98 8.63 -6.15
CA TYR A 22 7.92 9.73 -7.11
C TYR A 22 6.57 9.78 -7.82
N SER A 23 6.02 10.99 -7.96
CA SER A 23 4.76 11.25 -8.67
C SER A 23 4.81 12.63 -9.30
N ASP A 24 4.68 12.69 -10.63
CA ASP A 24 4.74 13.91 -11.44
C ASP A 24 3.40 14.19 -12.16
N GLY A 25 2.32 13.57 -11.70
CA GLY A 25 0.99 13.66 -12.32
C GLY A 25 0.84 12.89 -13.64
N ARG A 26 1.93 12.62 -14.37
CA ARG A 26 1.96 11.73 -15.55
C ARG A 26 2.53 10.35 -15.24
N ILE A 27 3.58 10.31 -14.43
CA ILE A 27 4.29 9.08 -14.08
C ILE A 27 4.27 8.95 -12.56
N THR A 28 4.01 7.74 -12.10
CA THR A 28 4.10 7.37 -10.69
C THR A 28 5.08 6.21 -10.56
N ILE A 29 6.14 6.40 -9.77
CA ILE A 29 7.09 5.34 -9.44
C ILE A 29 6.81 4.94 -8.00
N ALA A 30 6.45 3.67 -7.83
CA ALA A 30 6.21 3.08 -6.53
C ALA A 30 7.15 1.88 -6.33
N ASN A 31 7.92 1.90 -5.25
CA ASN A 31 8.81 0.79 -4.90
C ASN A 31 8.16 -0.08 -3.83
N PRO A 32 8.44 -1.40 -3.85
CA PRO A 32 7.97 -2.29 -2.81
C PRO A 32 8.58 -1.90 -1.46
N VAL A 33 7.76 -1.91 -0.41
CA VAL A 33 8.25 -1.69 0.95
C VAL A 33 8.90 -2.99 1.44
N TYR A 34 10.23 -3.07 1.35
CA TYR A 34 10.99 -4.29 1.68
C TYR A 34 10.89 -4.70 3.15
N ASN A 35 10.57 -3.76 4.04
CA ASN A 35 10.39 -4.05 5.47
C ASN A 35 9.00 -4.61 5.81
N GLU A 36 8.10 -4.69 4.82
CA GLU A 36 6.74 -5.18 5.03
C GLU A 36 6.59 -6.62 4.49
N PRO A 37 5.91 -7.51 5.24
CA PRO A 37 5.64 -8.85 4.78
C PRO A 37 4.64 -8.85 3.62
N PHE A 38 4.54 -9.99 2.94
CA PHE A 38 3.42 -10.26 2.06
C PHE A 38 2.18 -10.56 2.89
N TYR A 39 1.05 -9.99 2.49
CA TYR A 39 -0.23 -10.15 3.15
C TYR A 39 -1.07 -11.14 2.37
N ARG A 40 -1.49 -12.24 2.99
CA ARG A 40 -2.38 -13.20 2.34
C ARG A 40 -3.81 -12.66 2.22
N ASP A 41 -4.23 -11.89 3.21
CA ASP A 41 -5.55 -11.28 3.29
C ASP A 41 -5.55 -9.85 2.77
N ARG A 42 -6.47 -9.56 1.85
CA ARG A 42 -6.68 -8.22 1.30
C ARG A 42 -6.99 -7.20 2.40
N GLU A 43 -7.76 -7.59 3.41
CA GLU A 43 -8.12 -6.72 4.52
C GLU A 43 -6.93 -6.38 5.42
N ALA A 44 -6.03 -7.35 5.65
CA ALA A 44 -4.79 -7.11 6.39
C ALA A 44 -3.88 -6.13 5.63
N ALA A 45 -3.72 -6.33 4.32
CA ALA A 45 -2.97 -5.42 3.45
C ALA A 45 -3.57 -4.00 3.47
N ARG A 46 -4.91 -3.91 3.38
CA ARG A 46 -5.63 -2.64 3.45
C ARG A 46 -5.43 -1.95 4.79
N LYS A 47 -5.61 -2.66 5.91
CA LYS A 47 -5.43 -2.10 7.25
C LYS A 47 -4.03 -1.51 7.39
N ARG A 48 -3.01 -2.26 6.96
CA ARG A 48 -1.64 -1.81 7.03
C ARG A 48 -1.35 -0.57 6.19
N VAL A 49 -1.87 -0.52 4.97
CA VAL A 49 -1.76 0.67 4.11
C VAL A 49 -2.40 1.89 4.76
N TYR A 50 -3.55 1.73 5.42
CA TYR A 50 -4.18 2.81 6.17
C TYR A 50 -3.32 3.26 7.35
N GLU A 51 -2.72 2.33 8.11
CA GLU A 51 -1.78 2.64 9.20
C GLU A 51 -0.55 3.41 8.68
N LEU A 52 0.04 2.96 7.57
CA LEU A 52 1.22 3.59 6.95
C LEU A 52 0.92 4.99 6.39
N ASN A 53 -0.30 5.18 5.86
CA ASN A 53 -0.75 6.49 5.37
C ASN A 53 -1.31 7.40 6.48
N GLY A 54 -1.45 6.93 7.72
CA GLY A 54 -2.13 7.66 8.79
C GLY A 54 -3.62 7.89 8.55
N TRP A 55 -4.25 7.07 7.70
CA TRP A 55 -5.67 7.17 7.39
C TRP A 55 -6.51 6.52 8.48
N LYS A 56 -7.68 7.10 8.78
CA LYS A 56 -8.65 6.46 9.68
C LYS A 56 -9.18 5.18 9.03
N TYR A 57 -8.69 4.04 9.51
CA TYR A 57 -9.20 2.74 9.11
C TYR A 57 -10.60 2.56 9.68
N ASN A 58 -11.62 2.68 8.82
CA ASN A 58 -12.99 2.36 9.17
C ASN A 58 -13.29 0.95 8.65
N PRO A 59 -13.30 -0.09 9.50
CA PRO A 59 -13.74 -1.40 9.06
C PRO A 59 -15.19 -1.26 8.58
N LYS A 60 -15.46 -1.67 7.33
CA LYS A 60 -16.87 -1.79 6.90
C LYS A 60 -17.46 -2.94 7.71
N LYS A 61 -18.33 -2.58 8.66
CA LYS A 61 -19.23 -3.51 9.37
C LYS A 61 -20.11 -4.25 8.38
#